data_AF-A0A5N7ZE10-F1
#
_entry.id   AF-A0A5N7ZE10-F1
#
_cell.length_a   1.000
_cell.length_b   1.000
_cell.length_c   1.000
_cell.angle_alpha   90.00
_cell.angle_beta   90.00
_cell.angle_gamma   90.00
#
_symmetry.space_group_name_H-M   'P 1'
#
loop_
_entity.id
_entity.type
_entity.pdbx_description
1 polymer ?
#
loop_
_entity_poly.entity_id
_entity_poly.type
_entity_poly.pdbx_seq_one_letter_code
_entity_poly.pdbx_strand_id
1 'polypeptide(L)'
;MDQLKQRILEIFREFKTPVNGILKPQSVEGRIRNWDRRSQDDANEAINELISEEYIGVKDNWYTLTQKGYNHLNEDYSITDTENIILNFLKSRNLKAGDVIMPNWFNSLLQNIGRVHFDNFNTALQNVIHKGIIEVRSNNDMFFTQKGYDELY
;
A
#
# COMPACT_ATOMS: atom_id res chain seq x y z
N MET A 1 -18.96 9.16 -3.71
CA MET A 1 -18.13 10.24 -3.13
C MET A 1 -17.83 11.25 -4.23
N ASP A 2 -17.83 12.56 -3.94
CA ASP A 2 -17.42 13.55 -4.94
C ASP A 2 -15.90 13.53 -5.18
N GLN A 3 -15.47 14.22 -6.25
CA GLN A 3 -14.08 14.24 -6.69
C GLN A 3 -13.14 14.94 -5.69
N LEU A 4 -13.61 15.97 -4.98
CA LEU A 4 -12.77 16.73 -4.04
C LEU A 4 -12.50 15.89 -2.78
N LYS A 5 -13.53 15.25 -2.24
CA LYS A 5 -13.42 14.28 -1.13
C LYS A 5 -12.48 13.13 -1.48
N GLN A 6 -12.62 12.56 -2.67
CA GLN A 6 -11.68 11.54 -3.15
C GLN A 6 -10.25 12.07 -3.18
N ARG A 7 -10.05 13.26 -3.77
CA ARG A 7 -8.72 13.90 -3.87
C ARG A 7 -8.09 14.20 -2.51
N ILE A 8 -8.89 14.54 -1.49
CA ILE A 8 -8.40 14.71 -0.11
C ILE A 8 -7.96 13.36 0.47
N LEU A 9 -8.75 12.29 0.28
CA LEU A 9 -8.35 10.95 0.74
C LEU A 9 -7.08 10.45 0.04
N GLU A 10 -6.88 10.76 -1.24
CA GLU A 10 -5.65 10.42 -1.97
C GLU A 10 -4.38 10.97 -1.31
N ILE A 11 -4.45 12.11 -0.59
CA ILE A 11 -3.31 12.64 0.16
C ILE A 11 -2.83 11.60 1.19
N PHE A 12 -3.74 10.92 1.90
CA PHE A 12 -3.34 9.87 2.86
C PHE A 12 -2.66 8.69 2.17
N ARG A 13 -3.10 8.35 0.95
CA ARG A 13 -2.46 7.32 0.13
C ARG A 13 -1.04 7.74 -0.29
N GLU A 14 -0.84 8.99 -0.71
CA GLU A 14 0.48 9.55 -1.04
C GLU A 14 1.46 9.47 0.14
N PHE A 15 0.99 9.77 1.35
CA PHE A 15 1.79 9.69 2.58
C PHE A 15 1.90 8.26 3.14
N LYS A 16 1.36 7.26 2.44
CA LYS A 16 1.33 5.85 2.86
C LYS A 16 0.78 5.68 4.29
N THR A 17 -0.24 6.46 4.65
CA THR A 17 -0.80 6.49 6.01
C THR A 17 -1.47 5.15 6.34
N PRO A 18 -1.13 4.48 7.45
CA PRO A 18 -1.80 3.25 7.87
C PRO A 18 -3.21 3.50 8.38
N VAL A 19 -3.99 2.44 8.58
CA VAL A 19 -5.24 2.47 9.34
C VAL A 19 -4.98 3.07 10.73
N ASN A 20 -5.83 4.03 11.13
CA ASN A 20 -5.70 4.85 12.34
C ASN A 20 -4.38 5.64 12.43
N GLY A 21 -3.62 5.69 11.34
CA GLY A 21 -2.45 6.50 11.18
C GLY A 21 -2.82 7.98 11.15
N ILE A 22 -1.89 8.79 11.60
CA ILE A 22 -2.03 10.23 11.76
C ILE A 22 -1.35 10.97 10.60
N LEU A 23 -1.97 12.07 10.20
CA LEU A 23 -1.40 13.02 9.26
C LEU A 23 -1.58 14.42 9.82
N LYS A 24 -0.49 15.18 9.83
CA LYS A 24 -0.51 16.56 10.32
C LYS A 24 -1.34 17.43 9.36
N PRO A 25 -2.14 18.40 9.86
CA PRO A 25 -2.89 19.30 8.99
C PRO A 25 -2.02 20.00 7.95
N GLN A 26 -0.80 20.38 8.31
CA GLN A 26 0.13 21.05 7.39
C GLN A 26 0.52 20.17 6.19
N SER A 27 0.54 18.84 6.35
CA SER A 27 0.80 17.91 5.24
C SER A 27 -0.36 17.91 4.24
N VAL A 28 -1.60 17.98 4.74
CA VAL A 28 -2.82 18.05 3.94
C VAL A 28 -2.92 19.42 3.26
N GLU A 29 -2.81 20.50 4.04
CA GLU A 29 -2.80 21.88 3.53
C GLU A 29 -1.73 22.11 2.47
N GLY A 30 -0.52 21.56 2.67
CA GLY A 30 0.58 21.68 1.71
C GLY A 30 0.25 21.08 0.34
N ARG A 31 -0.61 20.06 0.27
CA ARG A 31 -1.12 19.52 -1.01
C ARG A 31 -2.25 20.36 -1.58
N ILE A 32 -3.20 20.76 -0.73
CA ILE A 32 -4.35 21.58 -1.12
C ILE A 32 -3.90 22.91 -1.76
N ARG A 33 -2.84 23.54 -1.25
CA ARG A 33 -2.30 24.81 -1.80
C ARG A 33 -1.91 24.75 -3.28
N ASN A 34 -1.65 23.57 -3.82
CA ASN A 34 -1.30 23.38 -5.23
C ASN A 34 -2.51 23.11 -6.13
N TRP A 35 -3.73 23.11 -5.58
CA TRP A 35 -4.96 22.89 -6.33
C TRP A 35 -5.48 24.18 -6.94
N ASP A 36 -6.48 24.11 -7.80
CA ASP A 36 -7.16 25.30 -8.32
C ASP A 36 -7.88 26.06 -7.19
N ARG A 37 -8.15 27.36 -7.42
CA ARG A 37 -8.66 28.25 -6.37
C ARG A 37 -9.98 27.78 -5.78
N ARG A 38 -10.89 27.27 -6.62
CA ARG A 38 -12.20 26.79 -6.17
C ARG A 38 -12.05 25.57 -5.26
N SER A 39 -11.25 24.57 -5.68
CA SER A 39 -10.96 23.41 -4.82
C SER A 39 -10.31 23.79 -3.49
N GLN A 40 -9.51 24.86 -3.44
CA GLN A 40 -8.93 25.35 -2.19
C GLN A 40 -9.99 25.96 -1.27
N ASP A 41 -10.87 26.79 -1.83
CA ASP A 41 -11.93 27.47 -1.07
C ASP A 41 -12.93 26.44 -0.49
N ASP A 42 -13.23 25.37 -1.24
CA ASP A 42 -14.18 24.32 -0.85
C ASP A 42 -13.55 23.20 0.02
N ALA A 43 -12.23 23.16 0.19
CA ALA A 43 -11.54 22.03 0.81
C ALA A 43 -11.92 21.79 2.29
N ASN A 44 -12.12 22.86 3.06
CA ASN A 44 -12.46 22.76 4.48
C ASN A 44 -13.84 22.12 4.69
N GLU A 45 -14.80 22.43 3.82
CA GLU A 45 -16.12 21.82 3.84
C GLU A 45 -16.02 20.32 3.53
N ALA A 46 -15.31 19.96 2.46
CA ALA A 46 -15.08 18.56 2.09
C ALA A 46 -14.34 17.76 3.18
N ILE A 47 -13.38 18.37 3.89
CA ILE A 47 -12.72 17.74 5.06
C ILE A 47 -13.74 17.49 6.18
N ASN A 48 -14.57 18.48 6.51
CA ASN A 48 -15.58 18.33 7.56
C ASN A 48 -16.62 17.25 7.21
N GLU A 49 -17.00 17.16 5.95
CA GLU A 49 -17.86 16.07 5.47
C GLU A 49 -17.19 14.71 5.60
N LEU A 50 -15.92 14.57 5.20
CA LEU A 50 -15.17 13.31 5.37
C LEU A 50 -15.04 12.90 6.85
N ILE A 51 -14.91 13.87 7.76
CA ILE A 51 -14.93 13.63 9.21
C ILE A 51 -16.31 13.13 9.64
N SER A 52 -17.37 13.85 9.24
CA SER A 52 -18.75 13.50 9.58
C SER A 52 -19.17 12.14 9.01
N GLU A 53 -18.65 11.77 7.84
CA GLU A 53 -18.88 10.49 7.18
C GLU A 53 -17.91 9.40 7.68
N GLU A 54 -17.04 9.69 8.65
CA GLU A 54 -16.09 8.77 9.27
C GLU A 54 -15.04 8.18 8.32
N TYR A 55 -14.75 8.80 7.18
CA TYR A 55 -13.63 8.40 6.32
C TYR A 55 -12.29 8.89 6.90
N ILE A 56 -12.30 10.02 7.59
CA ILE A 56 -11.18 10.53 8.37
C ILE A 56 -11.64 10.85 9.80
N GLY A 57 -10.74 10.83 10.76
CA GLY A 57 -10.99 11.27 12.13
C GLY A 57 -10.10 12.43 12.53
N VAL A 58 -10.31 12.94 13.74
CA VAL A 58 -9.45 13.97 14.35
C VAL A 58 -8.99 13.49 15.73
N LYS A 59 -7.69 13.50 15.97
CA LYS A 59 -7.09 13.18 17.28
C LYS A 59 -5.97 14.17 17.57
N ASP A 60 -6.07 14.90 18.68
CA ASP A 60 -5.06 15.88 19.12
C ASP A 60 -4.68 16.90 18.02
N ASN A 61 -5.70 17.40 17.31
CA ASN A 61 -5.59 18.28 16.13
C ASN A 61 -4.92 17.65 14.89
N TRP A 62 -4.74 16.33 14.84
CA TRP A 62 -4.23 15.61 13.68
C TRP A 62 -5.35 14.86 12.98
N TYR A 63 -5.28 14.78 11.66
CA TYR A 63 -6.21 13.96 10.89
C TYR A 63 -5.81 12.49 11.01
N THR A 64 -6.76 11.59 11.16
CA THR A 64 -6.53 10.15 11.15
C THR A 64 -7.23 9.49 9.97
N LEU A 65 -6.58 8.51 9.34
CA LEU A 65 -7.27 7.70 8.32
C LEU A 65 -8.02 6.57 9.03
N THR A 66 -9.36 6.57 8.99
CA THR A 66 -10.14 5.52 9.65
C THR A 66 -10.06 4.20 8.87
N GLN A 67 -10.56 3.11 9.44
CA GLN A 67 -10.72 1.86 8.70
C GLN A 67 -11.62 2.03 7.47
N LYS A 68 -12.69 2.82 7.58
CA LYS A 68 -13.60 3.11 6.46
C LYS A 68 -12.88 3.88 5.35
N GLY A 69 -12.14 4.92 5.72
CA GLY A 69 -11.26 5.67 4.81
C GLY A 69 -10.25 4.79 4.09
N TYR A 70 -9.57 3.94 4.86
CA TYR A 70 -8.57 3.03 4.33
C TYR A 70 -9.16 2.00 3.38
N ASN A 71 -10.32 1.41 3.72
CA ASN A 71 -10.98 0.43 2.86
C ASN A 71 -11.43 1.07 1.55
N HIS A 72 -12.03 2.26 1.62
CA HIS A 72 -12.44 3.03 0.43
C HIS A 72 -11.25 3.37 -0.47
N LEU A 73 -10.14 3.84 0.12
CA LEU A 73 -8.91 4.09 -0.62
C LEU A 73 -8.26 2.82 -1.18
N ASN A 74 -8.70 1.63 -0.83
CA ASN A 74 -8.05 0.42 -1.31
C ASN A 74 -9.05 -0.62 -1.82
N GLU A 75 -10.27 -0.20 -2.17
CA GLU A 75 -11.35 -1.11 -2.56
C GLU A 75 -11.05 -1.89 -3.83
N ASP A 76 -10.28 -1.29 -4.74
CA ASP A 76 -9.86 -1.90 -6.00
C ASP A 76 -8.65 -2.83 -5.85
N TYR A 77 -7.99 -2.86 -4.68
CA TYR A 77 -6.82 -3.70 -4.45
C TYR A 77 -7.20 -5.02 -3.79
N SER A 78 -6.66 -6.09 -4.35
CA SER A 78 -6.75 -7.44 -3.83
C SER A 78 -5.41 -7.91 -3.24
N ILE A 79 -5.46 -9.04 -2.52
CA ILE A 79 -4.24 -9.73 -2.09
C ILE A 79 -3.39 -10.17 -3.30
N THR A 80 -4.04 -10.54 -4.42
CA THR A 80 -3.39 -10.96 -5.66
C THR A 80 -2.57 -9.84 -6.30
N ASP A 81 -2.97 -8.58 -6.17
CA ASP A 81 -2.17 -7.45 -6.65
C ASP A 81 -0.84 -7.34 -5.90
N THR A 82 -0.86 -7.64 -4.60
CA THR A 82 0.35 -7.67 -3.77
C THR A 82 1.23 -8.87 -4.13
N GLU A 83 0.65 -10.04 -4.41
CA GLU A 83 1.37 -11.20 -4.93
C GLU A 83 2.07 -10.86 -6.25
N ASN A 84 1.35 -10.22 -7.19
CA ASN A 84 1.91 -9.82 -8.48
C ASN A 84 3.10 -8.85 -8.32
N ILE A 85 3.08 -7.95 -7.34
CA ILE A 85 4.22 -7.08 -7.02
C ILE A 85 5.43 -7.91 -6.57
N ILE A 86 5.24 -8.91 -5.71
CA ILE A 86 6.31 -9.82 -5.27
C ILE A 86 6.87 -10.59 -6.47
N LEU A 87 6.00 -11.14 -7.32
CA LEU A 87 6.39 -11.92 -8.50
C LEU A 87 7.17 -11.08 -9.51
N ASN A 88 6.68 -9.87 -9.81
CA ASN A 88 7.37 -8.93 -10.69
C ASN A 88 8.74 -8.52 -10.12
N PHE A 89 8.84 -8.36 -8.80
CA PHE A 89 10.12 -8.10 -8.14
C PHE A 89 11.09 -9.27 -8.31
N LEU A 90 10.65 -10.51 -8.09
CA LEU A 90 11.50 -11.70 -8.29
C LEU A 90 11.92 -11.84 -9.77
N LYS A 91 11.00 -11.59 -10.70
CA LYS A 91 11.29 -11.57 -12.14
C LYS A 91 12.37 -10.54 -12.49
N SER A 92 12.32 -9.34 -11.88
CA SER A 92 13.34 -8.30 -12.09
C SER A 92 14.74 -8.68 -11.59
N ARG A 93 14.84 -9.70 -10.72
CA ARG A 93 16.12 -10.23 -10.21
C ARG A 93 16.76 -11.26 -11.13
N ASN A 94 16.09 -11.66 -12.23
CA ASN A 94 16.59 -12.65 -13.19
C ASN A 94 17.01 -13.97 -12.53
N LEU A 95 16.22 -14.44 -11.56
CA LEU A 95 16.49 -15.68 -10.81
C LEU A 95 16.33 -16.92 -11.70
N LYS A 96 17.16 -17.91 -11.43
CA LYS A 96 17.06 -19.29 -11.93
C LYS A 96 16.47 -20.20 -10.87
N ALA A 97 15.91 -21.33 -11.29
CA ALA A 97 15.49 -22.38 -10.38
C ALA A 97 16.65 -22.82 -9.48
N GLY A 98 16.40 -22.87 -8.18
CA GLY A 98 17.39 -23.18 -7.13
C GLY A 98 18.15 -21.97 -6.58
N ASP A 99 17.95 -20.76 -7.12
CA ASP A 99 18.58 -19.56 -6.58
C ASP A 99 18.03 -19.21 -5.19
N VAL A 100 18.92 -18.75 -4.31
CA VAL A 100 18.56 -18.25 -2.98
C VAL A 100 17.96 -16.86 -3.10
N ILE A 101 16.79 -16.66 -2.48
CA ILE A 101 16.15 -15.36 -2.31
C ILE A 101 16.62 -14.79 -0.98
N MET A 102 17.45 -13.75 -1.04
CA MET A 102 17.93 -13.11 0.18
C MET A 102 16.80 -12.31 0.84
N PRO A 103 16.47 -12.53 2.13
CA PRO A 103 15.37 -11.84 2.81
C PRO A 103 15.47 -10.32 2.77
N ASN A 104 16.68 -9.78 2.80
CA ASN A 104 16.95 -8.33 2.75
C ASN A 104 16.58 -7.69 1.41
N TRP A 105 16.41 -8.46 0.33
CA TRP A 105 15.93 -7.92 -0.95
C TRP A 105 14.54 -7.31 -0.82
N PHE A 106 13.67 -7.94 -0.02
CA PHE A 106 12.32 -7.44 0.19
C PHE A 106 12.28 -6.12 0.97
N ASN A 107 13.31 -5.78 1.76
CA ASN A 107 13.39 -4.47 2.41
C ASN A 107 13.38 -3.33 1.38
N SER A 108 14.09 -3.51 0.27
CA SER A 108 14.10 -2.51 -0.82
C SER A 108 12.74 -2.39 -1.50
N LEU A 109 11.99 -3.49 -1.63
CA LEU A 109 10.65 -3.50 -2.19
C LEU A 109 9.66 -2.79 -1.25
N LEU A 110 9.67 -3.16 0.04
CA LEU A 110 8.77 -2.62 1.07
C LEU A 110 8.86 -1.10 1.21
N GLN A 111 10.03 -0.50 0.97
CA GLN A 111 10.19 0.96 0.99
C GLN A 111 9.47 1.66 -0.17
N ASN A 112 9.35 0.99 -1.31
CA ASN A 112 8.86 1.58 -2.55
C ASN A 112 7.36 1.34 -2.78
N ILE A 113 6.80 0.23 -2.31
CA ILE A 113 5.38 -0.12 -2.54
C ILE A 113 4.41 0.77 -1.75
N GLY A 114 3.15 0.83 -2.22
CA GLY A 114 2.06 1.52 -1.51
C GLY A 114 1.71 0.86 -0.17
N ARG A 115 1.00 1.60 0.70
CA ARG A 115 0.71 1.13 2.06
C ARG A 115 -0.10 -0.17 2.09
N VAL A 116 -1.10 -0.29 1.23
CA VAL A 116 -1.92 -1.51 1.14
C VAL A 116 -1.10 -2.76 0.85
N HIS A 117 -0.14 -2.65 -0.06
CA HIS A 117 0.75 -3.75 -0.40
C HIS A 117 1.76 -4.04 0.71
N PHE A 118 2.21 -3.01 1.43
CA PHE A 118 3.05 -3.19 2.62
C PHE A 118 2.30 -3.98 3.70
N ASP A 119 1.07 -3.60 4.01
CA ASP A 119 0.26 -4.27 5.03
C ASP A 119 -0.10 -5.70 4.63
N ASN A 120 -0.32 -5.95 3.34
CA ASN A 120 -0.65 -7.26 2.80
C ASN A 120 0.58 -8.13 2.46
N PHE A 121 1.80 -7.60 2.59
CA PHE A 121 3.00 -8.23 2.04
C PHE A 121 3.25 -9.64 2.58
N ASN A 122 3.17 -9.81 3.91
CA ASN A 122 3.45 -11.09 4.55
C ASN A 122 2.44 -12.17 4.13
N THR A 123 1.15 -11.82 4.08
CA THR A 123 0.10 -12.73 3.62
C THR A 123 0.32 -13.10 2.15
N ALA A 124 0.61 -12.13 1.30
CA ALA A 124 0.90 -12.38 -0.12
C ALA A 124 2.15 -13.26 -0.31
N LEU A 125 3.21 -13.02 0.46
CA LEU A 125 4.42 -13.84 0.42
C LEU A 125 4.14 -15.30 0.83
N GLN A 126 3.34 -15.51 1.89
CA GLN A 126 2.92 -16.85 2.29
C GLN A 126 2.09 -17.54 1.21
N ASN A 127 1.22 -16.82 0.50
CA ASN A 127 0.48 -17.38 -0.63
C ASN A 127 1.41 -17.78 -1.78
N VAL A 128 2.42 -16.96 -2.11
CA VAL A 128 3.44 -17.28 -3.12
C VAL A 128 4.25 -18.53 -2.73
N ILE A 129 4.58 -18.69 -1.44
CA ILE A 129 5.22 -19.90 -0.90
C ILE A 129 4.28 -21.10 -1.01
N HIS A 130 3.01 -20.97 -0.62
CA HIS A 130 2.02 -22.05 -0.68
C HIS A 130 1.74 -22.51 -2.12
N LYS A 131 1.78 -21.58 -3.09
CA LYS A 131 1.70 -21.88 -4.52
C LYS A 131 2.93 -22.64 -5.03
N GLY A 132 4.01 -22.72 -4.25
CA GLY A 132 5.23 -23.45 -4.60
C GLY A 132 6.15 -22.70 -5.55
N ILE A 133 5.99 -21.38 -5.68
CA ILE A 133 6.88 -20.51 -6.46
C ILE A 133 8.19 -20.26 -5.68
N ILE A 134 8.05 -20.14 -4.35
CA ILE A 134 9.15 -20.09 -3.40
C ILE A 134 9.03 -21.32 -2.50
N GLU A 135 10.15 -21.94 -2.17
CA GLU A 135 10.22 -22.95 -1.12
C GLU A 135 11.04 -22.43 0.07
N VAL A 136 10.65 -22.81 1.28
CA VAL A 136 11.38 -22.49 2.51
C VAL A 136 12.04 -23.77 3.02
N ARG A 137 13.37 -23.77 3.14
CA ARG A 137 14.14 -24.93 3.63
C ARG A 137 14.52 -24.77 5.10
N SER A 138 15.04 -25.86 5.69
CA SER A 138 15.55 -25.91 7.07
C SER A 138 16.56 -24.76 7.28
N ASN A 139 16.19 -23.76 8.09
CA ASN A 139 16.85 -22.46 8.38
C ASN A 139 16.10 -21.21 7.89
N ASN A 140 14.87 -21.32 7.40
CA ASN A 140 14.09 -20.21 6.83
C ASN A 140 14.71 -19.59 5.56
N ASP A 141 15.64 -20.29 4.93
CA ASP A 141 16.19 -19.88 3.64
C ASP A 141 15.13 -20.08 2.56
N MET A 142 14.87 -19.02 1.80
CA MET A 142 13.92 -19.02 0.69
C MET A 142 14.66 -19.33 -0.61
N PHE A 143 14.14 -20.28 -1.38
CA PHE A 143 14.68 -20.66 -2.69
C PHE A 143 13.62 -20.48 -3.77
N PHE A 144 14.03 -20.00 -4.93
CA PHE A 144 13.17 -19.91 -6.10
C PHE A 144 13.05 -21.30 -6.74
N THR A 145 11.83 -21.78 -6.96
CA THR A 145 11.61 -23.17 -7.42
C THR A 145 11.64 -23.28 -8.94
N GLN A 146 11.71 -24.51 -9.46
CA GLN A 146 11.52 -24.76 -10.90
C GLN A 146 10.14 -24.31 -11.37
N LYS A 147 9.09 -24.61 -10.59
CA LYS A 147 7.73 -24.15 -10.87
C LYS A 147 7.66 -22.62 -10.95
N GLY A 148 8.30 -21.92 -10.02
CA GLY A 148 8.37 -20.47 -10.04
C GLY A 148 9.04 -19.93 -11.29
N TYR A 149 10.13 -20.56 -11.73
CA TYR A 149 10.81 -20.21 -12.98
C TYR A 149 9.89 -20.38 -14.18
N ASP A 150 9.23 -21.53 -14.31
CA ASP A 150 8.34 -21.85 -15.44
C ASP A 150 7.09 -20.95 -15.48
N GLU A 151 6.62 -20.43 -14.35
CA GLU A 151 5.48 -19.50 -14.30
C GLU A 151 5.87 -18.05 -14.63
N LEU A 152 7.11 -17.62 -14.34
CA LEU A 152 7.53 -16.23 -14.50
C LEU A 152 8.23 -15.93 -15.83
N TYR A 153 8.79 -16.94 -16.51
CA TYR A 153 9.58 -16.81 -17.75
C TYR A 153 9.07 -17.72 -18.86
#